data_AF-A0A499SSP9-F1
#
_entry.id   AF-A0A499SSP9-F1
#
_cell.length_a   1.000
_cell.length_b   1.000
_cell.length_c   1.000
_cell.angle_alpha   90.00
_cell.angle_beta   90.00
_cell.angle_gamma   90.00
#
_symmetry.space_group_name_H-M   'P 1'
#
loop_
_entity.id
_entity.type
_entity.pdbx_description
1 polymer ?
#
loop_
_entity_poly.entity_id
_entity_poly.type
_entity_poly.pdbx_seq_one_letter_code
_entity_poly.pdbx_strand_id
1 'polypeptide(L)' 'VCGVNLDSYDPKYQVSNASCTTNCLAPLAKIINDKFTIIEGLMTTVHATTATQKT' A
#
# COMPACT_ATOMS: atom_id res chain seq x y z
N VAL A 1 -5.86 0.44 3.35
CA VAL A 1 -4.70 -0.09 4.10
C VAL A 1 -4.87 0.25 5.55
N CYS A 2 -4.93 -0.77 6.41
CA CYS A 2 -5.07 -0.57 7.86
C CYS A 2 -3.90 0.26 8.41
N GLY A 3 -4.17 1.23 9.27
CA GLY A 3 -3.17 2.17 9.78
C GLY A 3 -2.79 3.33 8.85
N VAL A 4 -3.38 3.40 7.64
CA VAL A 4 -3.19 4.52 6.71
C VAL A 4 -4.50 5.25 6.42
N ASN A 5 -5.56 4.53 6.08
CA ASN A 5 -6.85 5.12 5.69
C ASN A 5 -8.08 4.26 6.06
N LEU A 6 -7.99 3.48 7.15
CA LEU A 6 -9.11 2.63 7.57
C LEU A 6 -10.32 3.45 8.06
N ASP A 7 -10.05 4.63 8.61
CA ASP A 7 -11.03 5.62 9.05
C ASP A 7 -11.92 6.16 7.93
N SER A 8 -11.47 6.10 6.67
CA SER A 8 -12.29 6.47 5.52
C SER A 8 -13.21 5.34 5.02
N TYR A 9 -13.32 4.24 5.76
CA TYR A 9 -14.19 3.12 5.41
C TYR A 9 -15.67 3.51 5.49
N ASP A 10 -16.42 3.20 4.43
CA ASP A 10 -17.87 3.34 4.39
C ASP A 10 -18.51 2.00 4.04
N PRO A 11 -19.38 1.44 4.91
CA PRO A 11 -19.96 0.11 4.74
C PRO A 11 -20.89 -0.01 3.53
N LYS A 12 -21.31 1.09 2.90
CA LYS A 12 -22.16 1.04 1.71
C LYS A 12 -21.42 0.59 0.44
N TYR A 13 -20.09 0.57 0.46
CA TYR A 13 -19.28 0.22 -0.71
C TYR A 13 -18.61 -1.15 -0.56
N GLN A 14 -18.45 -1.86 -1.68
CA GLN A 14 -17.49 -2.96 -1.77
C GLN A 14 -16.08 -2.40 -1.80
N VAL A 15 -15.18 -2.98 -1.00
CA VAL A 15 -13.83 -2.47 -0.81
C VAL A 15 -12.77 -3.49 -1.20
N SER A 16 -11.67 -2.98 -1.76
CA SER A 16 -10.45 -3.76 -1.96
C SER A 16 -9.49 -3.52 -0.81
N ASN A 17 -8.89 -4.59 -0.28
CA ASN A 17 -7.84 -4.47 0.74
C ASN A 17 -6.46 -4.10 0.15
N ALA A 18 -6.42 -3.70 -1.13
CA ALA A 18 -5.21 -3.48 -1.90
C ALA A 18 -4.31 -4.74 -2.00
N SER A 19 -3.09 -4.59 -2.51
CA SER A 19 -2.12 -5.68 -2.66
C SER A 19 -1.19 -5.79 -1.45
N CYS A 20 -0.44 -6.91 -1.36
CA CYS A 20 0.65 -7.09 -0.39
C CYS A 20 1.67 -5.94 -0.43
N THR A 21 2.12 -5.55 -1.63
CA THR A 21 3.12 -4.49 -1.79
C THR A 21 2.58 -3.11 -1.41
N THR A 22 1.30 -2.82 -1.71
CA THR A 22 0.68 -1.56 -1.27
C THR A 22 0.56 -1.48 0.25
N ASN A 23 0.16 -2.59 0.91
CA ASN A 23 0.10 -2.65 2.37
C ASN A 23 1.49 -2.51 3.02
N CYS A 24 2.56 -2.95 2.35
CA CYS A 24 3.94 -2.75 2.81
C CYS A 24 4.40 -1.28 2.68
N LEU A 25 4.21 -0.66 1.51
CA LEU A 25 4.75 0.67 1.24
C LEU A 25 3.94 1.80 1.90
N ALA A 26 2.62 1.70 1.92
CA ALA A 26 1.76 2.83 2.29
C ALA A 26 2.02 3.38 3.72
N PRO A 27 2.24 2.56 4.76
CA PRO A 27 2.58 3.07 6.10
C PRO A 27 3.90 3.84 6.12
N LEU A 28 4.93 3.35 5.42
CA LEU A 28 6.23 4.01 5.31
C LEU A 28 6.10 5.35 4.57
N ALA A 29 5.43 5.33 3.42
CA ALA A 29 5.20 6.53 2.61
C ALA A 29 4.39 7.58 3.39
N LYS A 30 3.38 7.17 4.15
CA LYS A 30 2.58 8.08 4.99
C LYS A 30 3.46 8.80 6.01
N ILE A 31 4.25 8.07 6.79
CA ILE A 31 5.08 8.66 7.85
C ILE A 31 6.12 9.64 7.25
N ILE A 32 6.76 9.24 6.15
CA ILE A 32 7.75 10.08 5.47
C ILE A 32 7.06 11.35 4.92
N ASN A 33 5.92 11.20 4.26
CA ASN A 33 5.19 12.32 3.70
C ASN A 33 4.68 13.30 4.77
N ASP A 34 4.10 12.79 5.86
CA ASP A 34 3.59 13.61 6.95
C ASP A 34 4.69 14.43 7.65
N LYS A 35 5.94 13.91 7.65
CA LYS A 35 7.07 14.55 8.35
C LYS A 35 7.94 15.41 7.43
N PHE A 36 8.08 15.01 6.17
CA PHE A 36 9.10 15.56 5.27
C PHE A 36 8.53 16.01 3.92
N THR A 37 7.26 15.75 3.63
CA THR A 37 6.58 16.04 2.35
C THR A 37 7.29 15.41 1.14
N ILE A 38 6.74 14.33 0.61
CA ILE A 38 7.28 13.67 -0.58
C ILE A 38 6.89 14.50 -1.82
N ILE A 39 7.86 14.90 -2.63
CA ILE A 39 7.63 15.57 -3.92
C ILE A 39 7.42 14.57 -5.05
N GLU A 40 8.25 13.52 -5.09
CA GLU A 40 8.17 12.43 -6.05
C GLU A 40 8.79 11.15 -5.48
N GLY A 41 8.49 9.99 -6.05
CA GLY A 41 9.01 8.70 -5.58
C GLY A 41 8.93 7.59 -6.61
N LEU A 42 9.98 6.78 -6.67
CA LEU A 42 10.03 5.52 -7.39
C LEU A 42 10.20 4.38 -6.40
N MET A 43 9.54 3.25 -6.64
CA MET A 43 9.67 2.06 -5.80
C MET A 43 9.80 0.83 -6.67
N THR A 44 10.73 -0.04 -6.28
CA THR A 44 10.86 -1.39 -6.82
C THR A 44 10.67 -2.37 -5.68
N THR A 45 9.81 -3.37 -5.89
CA THR A 45 9.67 -4.49 -4.96
C THR A 45 10.42 -5.69 -5.51
N VAL A 46 11.32 -6.25 -4.71
CA VAL A 46 11.79 -7.62 -4.95
C VAL A 46 10.79 -8.53 -4.27
N HIS A 47 9.89 -9.11 -5.07
CA HIS A 47 8.76 -9.89 -4.57
C HIS A 47 9.00 -11.38 -4.79
N ALA A 48 8.56 -12.20 -3.83
CA ALA A 48 8.61 -13.66 -3.97
C ALA A 48 7.73 -14.12 -5.14
N THR A 49 8.05 -15.29 -5.71
CA THR A 49 7.21 -15.89 -6.75
C THR A 49 5.81 -16.20 -6.19
N THR A 50 4.79 -16.05 -7.02
CA THR A 50 3.39 -16.32 -6.66
C THR A 50 2.79 -17.40 -7.56
N ALA A 51 1.60 -17.90 -7.20
CA ALA A 51 0.94 -18.99 -7.91
C ALA A 51 0.63 -18.70 -9.40
N THR A 52 0.65 -17.43 -9.83
CA THR A 52 0.42 -17.05 -11.22
C THR A 52 1.67 -17.12 -12.09
N GLN A 53 2.85 -17.27 -11.50
CA GLN A 53 4.09 -17.46 -12.23
C GLN A 53 4.23 -18.93 -12.65
N LYS A 54 4.65 -19.13 -13.91
CA LYS A 54 4.86 -20.46 -14.48
C LYS A 54 6.20 -21.02 -14.03
N THR A 55 6.25 -22.34 -13.90
CA THR A 55 7.49 -23.12 -13.82
C THR A 55 8.16 -23.21 -15.18
#